data_AF-A0A9Q0F5C2-F1
#
_entry.id   AF-A0A9Q0F5C2-F1
#
_cell.length_a   1.000
_cell.length_b   1.000
_cell.length_c   1.000
_cell.angle_alpha   90.00
_cell.angle_beta   90.00
_cell.angle_gamma   90.00
#
_symmetry.space_group_name_H-M   'P 1'
#
loop_
_entity.id
_entity.type
_entity.pdbx_description
1 polymer ?
#
loop_
_entity_poly.entity_id
_entity_poly.type
_entity_poly.pdbx_seq_one_letter_code
_entity_poly.pdbx_strand_id
1 'polypeptide(L)'
;WYDLHRACQIIAFCLGVAGWGIGIKLGSVSRGINFSKHKNIGIALLVMAAVQVSALIRKPNPNHKYRIYWTIYHHSLGYAIIVLSIINIFQGFKITNGHNYWKRTYAGIIIALGAVALLLEIFTWLVVIRRKKFEAANTQEIGANGGHEVNDASTNV
;
A
#
# COMPACT_ATOMS: atom_id res chain seq x y z
N TRP A 1 -11.00 4.27 -0.94
CA TRP A 1 -9.77 3.52 -1.24
C TRP A 1 -9.00 3.13 0.02
N TYR A 2 -8.70 4.07 0.94
CA TYR A 2 -7.91 3.80 2.15
C TYR A 2 -8.39 2.58 2.98
N ASP A 3 -9.69 2.50 3.30
CA ASP A 3 -10.23 1.39 4.12
C ASP A 3 -10.26 0.06 3.37
N LEU A 4 -10.61 0.09 2.08
CA LEU A 4 -10.57 -1.07 1.19
C LEU A 4 -9.14 -1.61 1.04
N HIS A 5 -8.17 -0.71 0.84
CA HIS A 5 -6.75 -1.05 0.76
C HIS A 5 -6.28 -1.69 2.06
N ARG A 6 -6.64 -1.12 3.22
CA ARG A 6 -6.32 -1.69 4.54
C ARG A 6 -6.90 -3.10 4.71
N ALA A 7 -8.17 -3.30 4.38
CA ALA A 7 -8.80 -4.62 4.46
C ALA A 7 -8.10 -5.64 3.54
N CYS A 8 -7.81 -5.23 2.30
CA CYS A 8 -7.09 -6.07 1.32
C CYS A 8 -5.70 -6.47 1.84
N GLN A 9 -4.93 -5.54 2.40
CA GLN A 9 -3.60 -5.82 2.97
C GLN A 9 -3.64 -6.81 4.14
N ILE A 10 -4.63 -6.69 5.04
CA ILE A 10 -4.79 -7.62 6.17
C ILE A 10 -5.12 -9.03 5.65
N ILE A 11 -6.05 -9.14 4.71
CA ILE A 11 -6.42 -10.43 4.11
C ILE A 11 -5.22 -11.06 3.39
N ALA A 12 -4.51 -10.26 2.58
CA ALA A 12 -3.31 -10.71 1.87
C ALA A 12 -2.22 -11.20 2.83
N PHE A 13 -2.03 -10.51 3.95
CA PHE A 13 -1.08 -10.93 4.99
C PHE A 13 -1.48 -12.27 5.64
N CYS A 14 -2.75 -12.44 6.02
CA CYS A 14 -3.25 -13.71 6.57
C CYS A 14 -3.08 -14.88 5.59
N LEU A 15 -3.42 -14.66 4.31
CA LEU A 15 -3.21 -15.66 3.26
C LEU A 15 -1.72 -15.97 3.04
N GLY A 16 -0.85 -14.95 3.13
CA GLY A 16 0.60 -15.11 3.06
C GLY A 16 1.18 -15.95 4.21
N VAL A 17 0.73 -15.71 5.45
CA VAL A 17 1.11 -16.51 6.63
C VAL A 17 0.65 -17.96 6.47
N ALA A 18 -0.59 -18.17 6.04
CA ALA A 18 -1.14 -19.51 5.81
C ALA A 18 -0.36 -20.26 4.71
N GLY A 19 -0.10 -19.60 3.57
CA GLY A 19 0.68 -20.16 2.47
C GLY A 19 2.12 -20.49 2.87
N TRP A 20 2.75 -19.64 3.70
CA TRP A 20 4.08 -19.90 4.25
C TRP A 20 4.10 -21.14 5.16
N GLY A 21 3.11 -21.29 6.05
CA GLY A 21 2.97 -22.47 6.91
C GLY A 21 2.78 -23.76 6.10
N ILE A 22 1.95 -23.70 5.05
CA ILE A 22 1.78 -24.82 4.10
C ILE A 22 3.11 -25.13 3.40
N GLY A 23 3.87 -24.12 2.98
CA GLY A 23 5.18 -24.27 2.34
C GLY A 23 6.22 -24.95 3.24
N ILE A 24 6.24 -24.65 4.53
CA ILE A 24 7.11 -25.34 5.50
C ILE A 24 6.70 -26.81 5.63
N LYS A 25 5.40 -27.10 5.75
CA LYS A 25 4.89 -28.47 5.85
C LYS A 25 5.20 -29.29 4.60
N LEU A 26 5.10 -28.70 3.41
CA LEU A 26 5.49 -29.34 2.15
C LEU A 26 7.01 -29.58 2.08
N GLY A 27 7.82 -28.63 2.58
CA GLY A 27 9.27 -28.76 2.64
C GLY A 27 9.76 -29.84 3.60
N SER A 28 9.08 -30.07 4.73
CA SER A 28 9.45 -31.15 5.67
C SER A 28 9.09 -32.55 5.16
N VAL A 29 8.09 -32.66 4.27
CA VAL A 29 7.67 -33.92 3.65
C VAL A 29 8.52 -34.28 2.41
N SER A 30 9.13 -33.28 1.76
CA SER A 30 9.99 -33.49 0.59
C SER A 30 11.41 -33.90 1.01
N ARG A 31 11.75 -35.19 0.88
CA ARG A 31 13.10 -35.70 1.14
C ARG A 31 14.11 -35.16 0.11
N GLY A 32 15.08 -34.35 0.57
CA GLY A 32 16.34 -34.10 -0.14
C GLY A 32 16.41 -32.89 -1.07
N ILE A 33 15.36 -32.07 -1.21
CA ILE A 33 15.39 -30.89 -2.10
C ILE A 33 15.31 -29.59 -1.29
N ASN A 34 16.47 -28.93 -1.11
CA ASN A 34 16.54 -27.62 -0.49
C ASN A 34 16.27 -26.51 -1.51
N PHE A 35 15.03 -26.02 -1.58
CA PHE A 35 14.66 -24.82 -2.34
C PHE A 35 15.07 -23.54 -1.60
N SER A 36 16.37 -23.40 -1.32
CA SER A 36 16.92 -22.38 -0.43
C SER A 36 16.60 -20.95 -0.89
N LYS A 37 16.68 -20.67 -2.20
CA LYS A 37 16.42 -19.32 -2.73
C LYS A 37 14.95 -18.88 -2.57
N HIS A 38 14.00 -19.72 -3.00
CA HIS A 38 12.57 -19.44 -2.87
C HIS A 38 12.14 -19.32 -1.39
N LYS A 39 12.66 -20.21 -0.54
CA LYS A 39 12.36 -20.17 0.90
C LYS A 39 12.88 -18.88 1.56
N ASN A 40 14.10 -18.46 1.25
CA ASN A 40 14.70 -17.27 1.84
C ASN A 40 13.97 -15.99 1.41
N ILE A 41 13.60 -15.88 0.13
CA ILE A 41 12.81 -14.75 -0.37
C ILE A 41 11.41 -14.77 0.27
N GLY A 42 10.78 -15.93 0.39
CA GLY A 42 9.48 -16.08 1.06
C GLY A 42 9.50 -15.65 2.53
N ILE A 43 10.55 -16.02 3.28
CA ILE A 43 10.74 -15.58 4.68
C ILE A 43 10.95 -14.06 4.75
N ALA A 44 11.81 -13.51 3.89
CA ALA A 44 12.04 -12.07 3.83
C ALA A 44 10.75 -11.30 3.53
N LEU A 45 9.93 -11.79 2.59
CA LEU A 45 8.62 -11.23 2.27
C LEU A 45 7.67 -11.25 3.47
N LEU A 46 7.63 -12.35 4.22
CA LEU A 46 6.77 -12.46 5.40
C LEU A 46 7.16 -11.44 6.47
N VAL A 47 8.46 -11.27 6.71
CA VAL A 47 8.99 -10.28 7.66
C VAL A 47 8.67 -8.86 7.20
N MET A 48 8.94 -8.52 5.94
CA MET A 48 8.63 -7.18 5.41
C MET A 48 7.13 -6.89 5.43
N ALA A 49 6.29 -7.86 5.09
CA ALA A 49 4.84 -7.71 5.13
C ALA A 49 4.32 -7.53 6.57
N ALA A 50 4.87 -8.26 7.54
CA ALA A 50 4.54 -8.07 8.96
C ALA A 50 4.89 -6.64 9.41
N VAL A 51 6.08 -6.17 9.07
CA VAL A 51 6.53 -4.80 9.36
C VAL A 51 5.62 -3.75 8.69
N GLN A 52 5.21 -3.97 7.44
CA GLN A 52 4.29 -3.11 6.70
C GLN A 52 2.90 -3.04 7.36
N VAL A 53 2.36 -4.16 7.84
CA VAL A 53 1.05 -4.22 8.52
C VAL A 53 1.14 -3.61 9.94
N SER A 54 2.23 -3.84 10.67
CA SER A 54 2.47 -3.19 11.98
C SER A 54 2.58 -1.67 11.86
N ALA A 55 3.12 -1.16 10.74
CA ALA A 55 3.18 0.27 10.47
C ALA A 55 1.78 0.93 10.35
N LEU A 56 0.73 0.16 10.04
CA LEU A 56 -0.67 0.64 10.02
C LEU A 56 -1.24 0.83 11.43
N ILE A 57 -0.78 0.03 12.41
CA ILE A 57 -1.22 0.10 13.81
C ILE A 57 -0.52 1.27 14.52
N ARG A 58 0.79 1.43 14.30
CA ARG A 58 1.60 2.49 14.91
C ARG A 58 1.64 3.75 14.03
N LYS A 59 0.47 4.27 13.67
CA LYS A 59 0.35 5.55 12.95
C LYS A 59 0.90 6.67 13.85
N PRO A 60 2.02 7.34 13.51
CA PRO A 60 2.61 8.36 14.38
C PRO A 60 1.72 9.61 14.48
N ASN A 61 1.73 10.26 15.64
CA ASN A 61 1.07 11.56 15.86
C ASN A 61 1.68 12.67 14.97
N PRO A 62 0.87 13.67 14.55
CA PRO A 62 1.10 14.52 13.38
C PRO A 62 2.11 15.66 13.56
N ASN A 63 3.17 15.48 14.35
CA ASN A 63 4.21 16.51 14.46
C ASN A 63 5.06 16.53 13.18
N HIS A 64 5.16 17.72 12.58
CA HIS A 64 5.31 18.04 11.15
C HIS A 64 6.56 17.52 10.38
N LYS A 65 7.26 16.48 10.85
CA LYS A 65 8.39 15.82 10.15
C LYS A 65 8.24 14.30 10.05
N TYR A 66 7.70 13.63 11.08
CA TYR A 66 7.63 12.17 11.14
C TYR A 66 6.64 11.53 10.14
N ARG A 67 5.59 12.25 9.76
CA ARG A 67 4.60 11.77 8.78
C ARG A 67 5.21 11.57 7.38
N ILE A 68 6.13 12.45 6.98
CA ILE A 68 6.79 12.38 5.66
C ILE A 68 7.71 11.15 5.60
N TYR A 69 8.56 10.93 6.61
CA TYR A 69 9.41 9.75 6.70
C TYR A 69 8.60 8.46 6.72
N TRP A 70 7.50 8.42 7.48
CA TRP A 70 6.60 7.27 7.51
C TRP A 70 5.97 6.99 6.15
N THR A 71 5.53 8.01 5.42
CA THR A 71 4.96 7.84 4.07
C THR A 71 5.99 7.31 3.07
N ILE A 72 7.21 7.86 3.07
CA ILE A 72 8.30 7.40 2.18
C ILE A 72 8.65 5.95 2.49
N TYR A 73 8.86 5.64 3.76
CA TYR A 73 9.17 4.29 4.23
C TYR A 73 8.07 3.29 3.88
N HIS A 74 6.80 3.64 4.12
CA HIS A 74 5.67 2.75 3.86
C HIS A 74 5.47 2.49 2.37
N HIS A 75 5.64 3.50 1.50
CA HIS A 75 5.55 3.32 0.05
C HIS A 75 6.75 2.56 -0.51
N SER A 76 7.97 2.90 -0.11
CA SER A 76 9.18 2.21 -0.60
C SER A 76 9.19 0.75 -0.21
N LEU A 77 8.85 0.43 1.04
CA LEU A 77 8.74 -0.95 1.52
C LEU A 77 7.60 -1.70 0.80
N GLY A 78 6.46 -1.03 0.59
CA GLY A 78 5.34 -1.59 -0.17
C GLY A 78 5.73 -1.99 -1.60
N TYR A 79 6.42 -1.12 -2.34
CA TYR A 79 6.89 -1.43 -3.70
C TYR A 79 7.94 -2.54 -3.71
N ALA A 80 8.86 -2.56 -2.74
CA ALA A 80 9.84 -3.63 -2.60
C ALA A 80 9.15 -5.00 -2.39
N ILE A 81 8.11 -5.06 -1.54
CA ILE A 81 7.32 -6.27 -1.31
C ILE A 81 6.65 -6.75 -2.59
N ILE A 82 6.07 -5.85 -3.41
CA ILE A 82 5.44 -6.22 -4.68
C ILE A 82 6.46 -6.84 -5.64
N VAL A 83 7.61 -6.19 -5.84
CA VAL A 83 8.66 -6.68 -6.76
C VAL A 83 9.21 -8.04 -6.29
N LEU A 84 9.52 -8.16 -4.99
CA LEU A 84 10.04 -9.40 -4.43
C LEU A 84 9.00 -10.53 -4.47
N SER A 85 7.71 -10.21 -4.31
CA SER A 85 6.63 -11.19 -4.42
C SER A 85 6.53 -11.76 -5.83
N ILE A 86 6.62 -10.91 -6.86
CA ILE A 86 6.64 -11.33 -8.26
C ILE A 86 7.81 -12.27 -8.53
N ILE A 87 9.03 -11.88 -8.12
CA ILE A 87 10.25 -12.69 -8.26
C ILE A 87 10.09 -14.04 -7.55
N ASN A 88 9.57 -14.02 -6.32
CA ASN A 88 9.38 -15.23 -5.51
C ASN A 88 8.44 -16.23 -6.20
N ILE A 89 7.37 -15.75 -6.82
CA ILE A 89 6.36 -16.59 -7.48
C ILE A 89 6.89 -17.16 -8.79
N PHE A 90 7.61 -16.37 -9.59
CA PHE A 90 8.32 -16.91 -10.76
C PHE A 90 9.33 -17.99 -10.38
N GLN A 91 10.04 -17.81 -9.27
CA GLN A 91 10.95 -18.83 -8.76
C GLN A 91 10.21 -20.09 -8.27
N GLY A 92 9.05 -19.92 -7.64
CA GLY A 92 8.14 -21.03 -7.29
C GLY A 92 7.66 -21.80 -8.53
N PHE A 93 7.25 -21.12 -9.60
CA PHE A 93 6.86 -21.77 -10.85
C PHE A 93 8.00 -22.52 -11.55
N LYS A 94 9.24 -22.02 -11.41
CA LYS A 94 10.43 -22.71 -11.93
C LYS A 94 10.69 -24.02 -11.19
N ILE A 95 10.40 -24.06 -9.88
CA ILE A 95 10.54 -25.26 -9.05
C ILE A 95 9.49 -26.32 -9.39
N THR A 96 8.25 -25.90 -9.64
CA THR A 96 7.13 -26.81 -9.90
C THR A 96 7.00 -27.28 -11.34
N ASN A 97 7.95 -26.96 -12.23
CA ASN A 97 7.83 -27.16 -13.68
C ASN A 97 6.47 -26.69 -14.23
N GLY A 98 5.97 -25.57 -13.70
CA GLY A 98 4.65 -25.06 -14.06
C GLY A 98 4.56 -24.73 -15.55
N HIS A 99 3.52 -25.25 -16.21
CA HIS A 99 3.28 -25.03 -17.63
C HIS A 99 3.27 -23.52 -17.97
N ASN A 100 3.82 -23.14 -19.12
CA ASN A 100 3.98 -21.73 -19.51
C ASN A 100 2.67 -20.93 -19.54
N TYR A 101 1.53 -21.60 -19.74
CA TYR A 101 0.20 -21.02 -19.66
C TYR A 101 -0.09 -20.40 -18.28
N TRP A 102 0.13 -21.15 -17.20
CA TRP A 102 -0.15 -20.70 -15.83
C TRP A 102 0.67 -19.47 -15.42
N LYS A 103 1.93 -19.41 -15.86
CA LYS A 103 2.80 -18.24 -15.65
C LYS A 103 2.25 -16.98 -16.32
N ARG A 104 1.77 -17.08 -17.56
CA ARG A 104 1.22 -15.94 -18.32
C ARG A 104 -0.13 -15.49 -17.75
N THR A 105 -1.01 -16.43 -17.42
CA THR A 105 -2.31 -16.12 -16.78
C THR A 105 -2.11 -15.43 -15.44
N TYR A 106 -1.20 -15.95 -14.61
CA TYR A 106 -0.87 -15.33 -13.33
C TYR A 106 -0.31 -13.91 -13.50
N ALA A 107 0.63 -13.71 -14.44
CA ALA A 107 1.17 -12.38 -14.73
C ALA A 107 0.08 -11.41 -15.20
N GLY A 108 -0.85 -11.86 -16.06
CA GLY A 108 -1.99 -11.06 -16.52
C GLY A 108 -2.89 -10.61 -15.37
N ILE A 109 -3.21 -11.51 -14.43
CA ILE A 109 -4.02 -11.19 -13.25
C ILE A 109 -3.33 -10.12 -12.39
N ILE A 110 -2.01 -10.24 -12.16
CA ILE A 110 -1.26 -9.27 -11.36
C ILE A 110 -1.21 -7.90 -12.03
N ILE A 111 -1.03 -7.85 -13.35
CA ILE A 111 -1.04 -6.58 -14.10
C ILE A 111 -2.42 -5.93 -14.02
N ALA A 112 -3.50 -6.71 -14.20
CA ALA A 112 -4.86 -6.19 -14.10
C ALA A 112 -5.17 -5.63 -12.69
N LEU A 113 -4.82 -6.39 -11.64
CA LEU A 113 -5.00 -5.93 -10.25
C LEU A 113 -4.15 -4.69 -9.95
N GLY A 114 -2.91 -4.64 -10.44
CA GLY A 114 -2.02 -3.49 -10.32
C GLY A 114 -2.59 -2.24 -11.00
N ALA A 115 -3.14 -2.39 -12.20
CA ALA A 115 -3.78 -1.30 -12.94
C ALA A 115 -5.01 -0.75 -12.21
N VAL A 116 -5.89 -1.63 -11.70
CA VAL A 116 -7.07 -1.22 -10.92
C VAL A 116 -6.66 -0.50 -9.64
N ALA A 117 -5.67 -1.00 -8.92
CA ALA A 117 -5.16 -0.35 -7.71
C ALA A 117 -4.58 1.03 -8.00
N LEU A 118 -3.82 1.17 -9.09
CA LEU A 118 -3.23 2.44 -9.51
C LEU A 118 -4.31 3.46 -9.89
N LEU A 119 -5.36 3.04 -10.61
CA LEU A 119 -6.49 3.91 -10.95
C LEU A 119 -7.23 4.41 -9.70
N LEU A 120 -7.48 3.54 -8.72
CA LEU A 120 -8.15 3.90 -7.47
C LEU A 120 -7.29 4.83 -6.58
N GLU A 121 -5.97 4.65 -6.60
CA GLU A 121 -5.02 5.54 -5.93
C GLU A 121 -5.06 6.93 -6.57
N ILE A 122 -4.91 7.03 -7.89
CA ILE A 122 -4.96 8.31 -8.63
C ILE A 122 -6.29 9.03 -8.37
N PHE A 123 -7.42 8.32 -8.43
CA PHE A 123 -8.72 8.90 -8.16
C PHE A 123 -8.80 9.50 -6.75
N THR A 124 -8.28 8.80 -5.74
CA THR A 124 -8.24 9.27 -4.35
C THR A 124 -7.40 10.54 -4.22
N TRP A 125 -6.23 10.58 -4.86
CA TRP A 125 -5.38 11.77 -4.89
C TRP A 125 -6.08 12.97 -5.55
N LEU A 126 -6.75 12.75 -6.68
CA LEU A 126 -7.51 13.79 -7.37
C LEU A 126 -8.63 14.37 -6.48
N VAL A 127 -9.37 13.51 -5.76
CA VAL A 127 -10.42 13.95 -4.83
C VAL A 127 -9.83 14.76 -3.67
N VAL A 128 -8.71 14.31 -3.10
CA VAL A 128 -8.03 15.03 -1.99
C VAL A 128 -7.52 16.40 -2.45
N ILE A 129 -6.91 16.49 -3.63
CA ILE A 129 -6.44 17.76 -4.19
C ILE A 129 -7.63 18.69 -4.45
N ARG A 130 -8.72 18.18 -5.02
CA ARG A 130 -9.95 18.96 -5.25
C ARG A 130 -10.55 19.50 -3.96
N ARG A 131 -10.63 18.68 -2.90
CA ARG A 131 -11.11 19.13 -1.58
C ARG A 131 -10.22 20.23 -0.99
N LYS A 132 -8.89 20.06 -1.06
CA LYS A 132 -7.95 21.09 -0.60
C LYS A 132 -8.09 22.41 -1.35
N LYS A 133 -8.29 22.36 -2.67
CA LYS A 133 -8.53 23.56 -3.49
C LYS A 133 -9.85 24.24 -3.12
N PHE A 134 -10.92 23.48 -2.87
CA PHE A 134 -12.21 24.02 -2.44
C PHE A 134 -12.15 24.66 -1.04
N GLU A 135 -11.50 24.00 -0.07
CA GLU A 135 -11.28 24.54 1.28
C GLU A 135 -10.44 25.84 1.25
N ALA A 136 -9.39 25.88 0.41
CA ALA A 136 -8.58 27.10 0.23
C ALA A 136 -9.36 28.25 -0.41
N ALA A 137 -10.20 27.98 -1.42
CA ALA A 137 -11.04 28.98 -2.06
C ALA A 137 -12.11 29.54 -1.08
N ASN A 138 -12.76 28.67 -0.31
CA ASN A 138 -13.79 29.07 0.65
C ASN A 138 -13.19 29.83 1.85
N THR A 139 -11.97 29.49 2.29
CA THR A 139 -11.24 30.24 3.32
C THR A 139 -10.84 31.65 2.83
N GLN A 140 -10.48 31.79 1.55
CA GLN A 140 -10.22 33.10 0.95
C GLN A 140 -11.50 33.96 0.82
N GLU A 141 -12.63 33.39 0.42
CA GLU A 141 -13.90 34.14 0.35
C GLU A 141 -14.38 34.61 1.73
N ILE A 142 -14.29 33.77 2.77
CA ILE A 142 -14.66 34.17 4.14
C ILE A 142 -13.74 35.27 4.67
N GLY A 143 -12.42 35.17 4.39
CA GLY A 143 -11.45 36.21 4.77
C GLY A 143 -11.63 37.53 4.01
N ALA A 144 -12.12 37.49 2.77
CA ALA A 144 -12.40 38.68 1.96
C ALA A 144 -13.71 39.38 2.37
N ASN A 145 -14.75 38.62 2.72
CA ASN A 145 -16.03 39.19 3.19
C ASN A 145 -15.96 39.74 4.62
N GLY A 146 -15.18 39.13 5.52
CA GLY A 146 -15.00 39.62 6.90
C GLY A 146 -14.15 40.90 7.02
N GLY A 147 -13.48 41.33 5.95
CA GLY A 147 -12.68 42.55 5.90
C GLY A 147 -13.46 43.81 5.50
N HIS A 148 -14.71 43.68 5.04
CA HIS A 148 -15.51 44.81 4.55
C HIS A 148 -16.47 45.41 5.60
N GLU A 149 -16.62 44.80 6.78
CA GLU A 149 -17.65 45.18 7.76
C GLU A 149 -17.16 46.06 8.94
N VAL A 150 -15.94 46.60 8.91
CA VAL A 150 -15.37 47.34 10.07
C VAL A 150 -15.28 48.87 9.88
N ASN A 151 -15.70 49.44 8.75
CA ASN A 151 -15.44 50.86 8.47
C ASN A 151 -16.65 51.81 8.41
N ASP A 152 -17.82 51.47 8.94
CA ASP A 152 -19.00 52.37 8.84
C ASP A 152 -19.82 52.55 10.13
N ALA A 153 -19.13 52.66 11.28
CA ALA A 153 -19.76 53.06 12.54
C ALA A 153 -18.89 54.07 13.31
N SER A 154 -18.53 55.19 12.68
CA SER A 154 -17.87 56.31 13.39
C SER A 154 -18.12 57.70 12.79
N THR A 155 -19.33 58.00 12.32
CA THR A 155 -19.75 59.41 12.19
C THR A 155 -21.26 59.51 12.35
N ASN A 156 -21.73 59.97 13.50
CA ASN A 156 -22.47 61.23 13.59
C ASN A 156 -22.72 61.60 15.06
N VAL A 157 -22.39 62.86 15.33
CA VAL A 157 -22.65 63.67 16.51
C VAL A 157 -24.15 63.71 16.82
#